data_AF-A0A6G0YVP9-F1
#
_entry.id   AF-A0A6G0YVP9-F1
#
_cell.length_a   1.000
_cell.length_b   1.000
_cell.length_c   1.000
_cell.angle_alpha   90.00
_cell.angle_beta   90.00
_cell.angle_gamma   90.00
#
_symmetry.space_group_name_H-M   'P 1'
#
loop_
_entity.id
_entity.type
_entity.pdbx_description
1 polymer ?
#
loop_
_entity_poly.entity_id
_entity_poly.type
_entity_poly.pdbx_seq_one_letter_code
_entity_poly.pdbx_strand_id
1 'polypeptide(L)'
;MKSEGNNDDKVLLILSDAAPYMTKAAHNLKLFYSNLVHVTCVAHGIHRIAEKIIDTFSDINDLINNGKKVLKEISKILQGDSDNFNDLSVPNYSPDILANFKYAPITSVDVE
;
A
#
# COMPACT_ATOMS: atom_id res chain seq x y z
N MET A 1 -47.83 -0.64 -22.84
CA MET A 1 -47.12 -1.08 -21.62
C MET A 1 -45.63 -0.90 -21.90
N LYS A 2 -44.96 0.04 -21.22
CA LYS A 2 -43.50 0.19 -21.32
C LYS A 2 -42.89 -1.10 -20.79
N SER A 3 -42.17 -1.86 -21.60
CA SER A 3 -41.34 -2.94 -21.10
C SER A 3 -40.31 -2.31 -20.16
N GLU A 4 -40.37 -2.65 -18.88
CA GLU A 4 -39.34 -2.26 -17.92
C GLU A 4 -38.01 -2.75 -18.48
N GLY A 5 -37.08 -1.82 -18.75
CA GLY A 5 -35.75 -2.15 -19.26
C GLY A 5 -35.09 -3.14 -18.30
N ASN A 6 -34.57 -4.22 -18.87
CA ASN A 6 -33.94 -5.31 -18.13
C ASN A 6 -32.90 -4.74 -17.16
N ASN A 7 -32.95 -5.11 -15.87
CA ASN A 7 -32.13 -4.49 -14.82
C ASN A 7 -30.62 -4.76 -15.02
N ASP A 8 -30.27 -5.67 -15.92
CA ASP A 8 -28.91 -6.08 -16.27
C ASP A 8 -28.06 -4.91 -16.79
N ASP A 9 -28.68 -3.91 -17.41
CA ASP A 9 -27.99 -2.70 -17.91
C ASP A 9 -27.65 -1.69 -16.80
N LYS A 10 -28.15 -1.89 -15.57
CA LYS A 10 -27.96 -0.94 -14.46
C LYS A 10 -26.65 -1.13 -13.71
N VAL A 11 -26.00 -2.30 -13.84
CA VAL A 11 -24.75 -2.61 -13.14
C VAL A 11 -23.59 -2.66 -14.13
N LEU A 12 -22.88 -1.53 -14.22
CA LEU A 12 -21.80 -1.35 -15.20
C LEU A 12 -20.40 -1.66 -14.63
N LEU A 13 -20.16 -1.35 -13.35
CA LEU A 13 -18.82 -1.39 -12.77
C LEU A 13 -18.84 -2.05 -11.38
N ILE A 14 -17.92 -2.99 -11.17
CA ILE A 14 -17.59 -3.53 -9.86
C ILE A 14 -16.11 -3.27 -9.56
N LEU A 15 -15.85 -2.63 -8.42
CA LEU A 15 -14.52 -2.40 -7.86
C LEU A 15 -14.35 -3.32 -6.65
N SER A 16 -13.42 -4.28 -6.73
CA SER A 16 -13.13 -5.19 -5.62
C SER A 16 -11.63 -5.44 -5.50
N ASP A 17 -11.21 -6.09 -4.43
CA ASP A 17 -9.82 -6.56 -4.33
C ASP A 17 -9.44 -7.57 -5.45
N ALA A 18 -8.14 -7.72 -5.71
CA ALA A 18 -7.58 -8.62 -6.70
C ALA A 18 -7.52 -10.09 -6.25
N ALA A 19 -7.91 -10.41 -5.01
CA ALA A 19 -7.90 -11.78 -4.51
C ALA A 19 -8.63 -12.76 -5.48
N PRO A 20 -8.14 -14.00 -5.64
CA PRO A 20 -8.68 -14.95 -6.61
C PRO A 20 -10.19 -15.21 -6.47
N TYR A 21 -10.70 -15.21 -5.23
CA TYR A 21 -12.13 -15.42 -4.97
C TYR A 21 -12.98 -14.22 -5.40
N MET A 22 -12.49 -12.99 -5.25
CA MET A 22 -13.18 -11.77 -5.70
C MET A 22 -13.27 -11.74 -7.23
N THR A 23 -12.16 -12.07 -7.90
CA THR A 23 -12.11 -12.18 -9.36
C THR A 23 -13.06 -13.27 -9.87
N LYS A 24 -13.12 -14.42 -9.18
CA LYS A 24 -14.05 -15.51 -9.51
C LYS A 24 -15.51 -15.12 -9.29
N ALA A 25 -15.82 -14.41 -8.21
CA ALA A 25 -17.16 -13.90 -7.95
C ALA A 25 -17.60 -12.89 -9.01
N ALA A 26 -16.75 -11.92 -9.36
CA ALA A 26 -17.01 -10.94 -10.40
C ALA A 26 -17.21 -11.60 -11.78
N HIS A 27 -16.42 -12.62 -12.11
CA HIS A 27 -16.59 -13.41 -13.33
C HIS A 27 -17.97 -14.10 -13.38
N ASN A 28 -18.41 -14.72 -12.27
CA ASN A 28 -19.73 -15.35 -12.22
C ASN A 28 -20.86 -14.31 -12.29
N LEU A 29 -20.68 -13.13 -11.70
CA LEU A 29 -21.65 -12.03 -11.80
C LEU A 29 -21.78 -11.51 -13.23
N LYS A 30 -20.70 -11.51 -14.01
CA LYS A 30 -20.72 -11.09 -15.42
C LYS A 30 -21.63 -11.96 -16.31
N LEU A 31 -21.93 -13.19 -15.90
CA LEU A 31 -22.91 -14.04 -16.59
C LEU A 31 -24.34 -13.49 -16.48
N PHE A 32 -24.65 -12.82 -15.38
CA PHE A 32 -25.95 -12.19 -15.13
C PHE A 32 -25.99 -10.73 -15.59
N TYR A 33 -24.83 -10.05 -15.57
CA TYR A 33 -24.66 -8.67 -15.99
C TYR A 33 -23.66 -8.60 -17.14
N SER A 34 -24.13 -8.79 -18.37
CA SER A 34 -23.27 -8.92 -19.56
C SER A 34 -22.39 -7.69 -19.81
N ASN A 35 -22.85 -6.50 -19.42
CA ASN A 35 -22.13 -5.23 -19.53
C ASN A 35 -21.18 -4.94 -18.35
N LEU A 36 -21.06 -5.85 -17.37
CA LEU A 36 -20.26 -5.64 -16.17
C LEU A 36 -18.75 -5.59 -16.47
N VAL A 37 -18.14 -4.48 -16.05
CA VAL A 37 -16.69 -4.28 -16.00
C VAL A 37 -16.22 -4.53 -14.57
N HIS A 38 -15.33 -5.49 -14.39
CA HIS A 38 -14.64 -5.71 -13.12
C HIS A 38 -13.29 -4.99 -13.15
N VAL A 39 -13.11 -4.08 -12.20
CA VAL A 39 -11.83 -3.42 -11.94
C VAL A 39 -11.36 -3.92 -10.58
N THR A 40 -10.16 -4.51 -10.55
CA THR A 40 -9.52 -4.80 -9.27
C THR A 40 -9.08 -3.50 -8.61
N CYS A 41 -8.88 -3.52 -7.28
CA CYS A 41 -8.56 -2.33 -6.51
C CYS A 41 -7.42 -1.55 -7.19
N VAL A 42 -7.69 -0.29 -7.55
CA VAL A 42 -6.70 0.58 -8.21
C VAL A 42 -5.43 0.68 -7.36
N ALA A 43 -5.57 0.60 -6.03
CA ALA A 43 -4.43 0.55 -5.12
C ALA A 43 -3.54 -0.67 -5.37
N HIS A 44 -4.10 -1.85 -5.67
CA HIS A 44 -3.33 -3.04 -6.01
C HIS A 44 -2.55 -2.86 -7.33
N GLY A 45 -3.16 -2.20 -8.32
CA GLY A 45 -2.47 -1.84 -9.57
C GLY A 45 -1.30 -0.89 -9.36
N ILE A 46 -1.50 0.16 -8.56
CA ILE A 46 -0.47 1.13 -8.19
C ILE A 46 0.64 0.46 -7.37
N HIS A 47 0.28 -0.43 -6.45
CA HIS A 47 1.23 -1.19 -5.63
C HIS A 47 2.18 -2.01 -6.50
N ARG A 48 1.66 -2.80 -7.45
CA ARG A 48 2.50 -3.57 -8.39
C ARG A 48 3.43 -2.70 -9.23
N ILE A 49 2.97 -1.52 -9.66
CA ILE A 49 3.83 -0.56 -10.37
C ILE A 49 4.97 -0.10 -9.47
N ALA A 50 4.67 0.25 -8.21
CA ALA A 50 5.67 0.67 -7.24
C ALA A 50 6.69 -0.46 -6.94
N GLU A 51 6.23 -1.69 -6.75
CA GLU A 51 7.10 -2.87 -6.60
C GLU A 51 8.02 -3.02 -7.80
N LYS A 52 7.49 -2.87 -9.03
CA LYS A 52 8.32 -3.02 -10.23
C LYS A 52 9.37 -1.91 -10.37
N ILE A 53 9.05 -0.69 -9.96
CA ILE A 53 10.02 0.41 -9.90
C ILE A 53 11.11 0.06 -8.88
N ILE A 54 10.76 -0.41 -7.69
CA ILE A 54 11.74 -0.80 -6.66
C ILE A 54 12.64 -1.95 -7.16
N ASP A 55 12.06 -2.95 -7.83
CA ASP A 55 12.80 -4.09 -8.42
C ASP A 55 13.76 -3.64 -9.55
N THR A 56 13.41 -2.59 -10.28
CA THR A 56 14.22 -2.09 -11.41
C THR A 56 15.38 -1.21 -10.96
N PHE A 57 15.26 -0.52 -9.82
CA PHE A 57 16.24 0.47 -9.36
C PHE A 57 16.79 0.10 -7.97
N SER A 58 17.90 -0.64 -7.95
CA SER A 58 18.57 -1.08 -6.72
C SER A 58 18.95 0.06 -5.77
N ASP A 59 19.36 1.20 -6.31
CA ASP A 59 19.76 2.36 -5.50
C ASP A 59 18.60 2.92 -4.68
N ILE A 60 17.37 2.83 -5.21
CA ILE A 60 16.15 3.21 -4.49
C ILE A 60 15.94 2.26 -3.30
N ASN A 61 16.15 0.96 -3.50
CA ASN A 61 16.03 -0.03 -2.44
C ASN A 61 17.06 0.22 -1.32
N ASP A 62 18.30 0.55 -1.68
CA ASP A 62 19.34 0.89 -0.69
C ASP A 62 18.98 2.15 0.10
N LEU A 63 18.47 3.19 -0.58
CA LEU A 63 17.99 4.41 0.07
C LEU A 63 16.84 4.12 1.05
N ILE A 64 15.85 3.33 0.62
CA ILE A 64 14.71 2.93 1.47
C ILE A 64 15.20 2.13 2.68
N ASN A 65 16.11 1.17 2.48
CA ASN A 65 16.65 0.35 3.56
C ASN A 65 17.43 1.18 4.58
N ASN A 66 18.23 2.14 4.12
CA ASN A 66 18.95 3.05 5.02
C ASN A 66 17.98 3.95 5.80
N GLY A 67 16.93 4.47 5.15
CA GLY A 67 15.85 5.21 5.82
C GLY A 67 15.13 4.38 6.88
N LYS A 68 14.78 3.12 6.57
CA LYS A 68 14.17 2.18 7.53
C LYS A 68 15.06 1.91 8.73
N LYS A 69 16.38 1.75 8.54
CA LYS A 69 17.35 1.60 9.65
C LYS A 69 17.34 2.81 10.58
N VAL A 70 17.40 4.02 10.00
CA VAL A 70 17.34 5.28 10.76
C VAL A 70 16.05 5.35 11.58
N LEU A 71 14.89 5.10 10.97
CA LEU A 71 13.60 5.12 11.67
C LEU A 71 13.54 4.09 12.81
N LYS A 72 14.13 2.91 12.60
CA LYS A 72 14.21 1.86 13.63
C LYS A 72 15.05 2.29 14.83
N GLU A 73 16.20 2.92 14.61
CA GLU A 73 17.02 3.45 15.72
C GLU A 73 16.30 4.58 16.46
N ILE A 74 15.66 5.50 15.75
CA ILE A 74 14.83 6.54 16.39
C ILE A 74 13.73 5.91 17.25
N SER A 75 13.06 4.87 16.75
CA SER A 75 12.03 4.15 17.51
C SER A 75 12.56 3.54 18.80
N LYS A 76 13.78 2.96 18.80
CA LYS A 76 14.41 2.42 20.01
C LYS A 76 14.72 3.51 21.03
N ILE A 77 15.23 4.65 20.56
CA ILE A 77 15.51 5.82 21.41
C ILE A 77 14.22 6.31 22.08
N LEU A 78 13.14 6.46 21.31
CA LEU A 78 11.86 6.92 21.84
C LEU A 78 11.19 5.92 22.79
N GLN A 79 11.51 4.63 22.68
CA GLN A 79 11.06 3.57 23.58
C GLN A 79 11.93 3.46 24.85
N GLY A 80 13.09 4.11 24.87
CA GLY A 80 14.04 4.03 25.99
C GLY A 80 14.97 2.81 25.94
N ASP A 81 14.98 2.08 24.81
CA ASP A 81 15.79 0.87 24.61
C ASP A 81 17.24 1.19 24.21
N SER A 82 17.52 2.43 23.80
CA SER A 82 18.85 2.89 23.40
C SER A 82 19.04 4.38 23.69
N ASP A 83 20.21 4.73 24.19
CA ASP A 83 20.67 6.09 24.52
C ASP A 83 21.72 6.61 23.53
N ASN A 84 22.04 5.83 22.49
CA ASN A 84 23.06 6.16 21.50
C ASN A 84 22.49 6.98 20.33
N PHE A 85 22.59 8.29 20.42
CA PHE A 85 22.24 9.22 19.33
C PHE A 85 23.31 9.30 18.22
N ASN A 86 24.51 8.75 18.46
CA ASN A 86 25.66 8.89 17.56
C ASN A 86 25.69 7.86 16.43
N ASP A 87 24.91 6.77 16.52
CA ASP A 87 24.84 5.72 15.49
C ASP A 87 23.84 6.05 14.36
N LEU A 88 23.13 7.18 14.49
CA LEU A 88 22.34 7.75 13.41
C LEU A 88 23.30 8.41 12.41
N SER A 89 23.48 7.78 11.26
CA SER A 89 24.32 8.23 10.14
C SER A 89 23.87 9.54 9.46
N VAL A 90 22.99 10.31 10.11
CA VAL A 90 22.37 11.55 9.63
C VAL A 90 22.38 12.58 10.78
N PRO A 91 22.43 13.89 10.47
CA PRO A 91 22.94 14.92 11.37
C PRO A 91 22.20 14.94 12.70
N ASN A 92 22.96 15.17 13.77
CA ASN A 92 22.58 15.33 15.17
C ASN A 92 21.16 15.90 15.34
N TYR A 93 20.13 15.04 15.30
CA TYR A 93 18.75 15.46 15.36
C TYR A 93 18.47 15.97 16.78
N SER A 94 17.96 17.20 16.89
CA SER A 94 17.48 17.72 18.19
C SER A 94 16.42 16.76 18.75
N PRO A 95 16.34 16.56 20.08
CA PRO A 95 15.28 15.77 20.70
C PRO A 95 13.87 16.15 20.23
N ASP A 96 13.62 17.43 19.94
CA ASP A 96 12.33 17.92 19.42
C ASP A 96 12.00 17.35 18.04
N ILE A 97 13.02 17.15 17.19
CA ILE A 97 12.85 16.56 15.86
C ILE A 97 12.55 15.07 15.99
N LEU A 98 13.23 14.37 16.90
CA LEU A 98 13.01 12.94 17.14
C LEU A 98 11.60 12.66 17.66
N ALA A 99 11.07 13.53 18.52
CA ALA A 99 9.70 13.43 19.01
C ALA A 99 8.66 13.42 17.87
N ASN A 100 8.93 14.09 16.74
CA ASN A 100 8.04 14.10 15.58
C ASN A 100 7.94 12.71 14.89
N PHE A 101 8.92 11.83 15.09
CA PHE A 101 8.94 10.48 14.51
C PHE A 101 8.27 9.43 15.39
N LYS A 102 7.67 9.80 16.53
CA LYS A 102 6.98 8.86 17.45
C LYS A 102 5.92 7.98 16.78
N TYR A 103 5.27 8.50 15.74
CA TYR A 103 4.24 7.81 14.98
C TYR A 103 4.68 7.42 13.57
N ALA A 104 5.98 7.55 13.27
CA ALA A 104 6.50 7.17 11.97
C ALA A 104 6.38 5.64 11.78
N PRO A 105 5.85 5.17 10.64
CA PRO A 105 5.77 3.75 10.37
C PRO A 105 7.18 3.18 10.20
N ILE A 106 7.52 2.17 11.00
CA ILE A 106 8.82 1.46 10.97
C ILE A 106 8.81 0.27 10.00
N THR A 107 7.64 -0.12 9.51
CA THR A 107 7.43 -1.20 8.54
C THR A 107 6.62 -0.68 7.37
N SER A 108 6.91 -1.15 6.16
CA SER A 108 5.95 -1.05 5.06
C SER A 108 4.77 -1.95 5.37
N VAL A 109 3.55 -1.49 5.09
CA VAL A 109 2.39 -2.37 5.07
C VAL A 109 2.44 -3.10 3.73
N ASP A 110 2.57 -4.42 3.76
CA ASP A 110 2.36 -5.24 2.58
C ASP A 110 0.85 -5.25 2.32
N VAL A 111 0.44 -4.74 1.16
CA VAL A 111 -0.96 -4.79 0.72
C VAL A 111 -1.08 -6.07 -0.10
N GLU A 112 -1.50 -7.15 0.54
CA GLU A 112 -1.89 -8.38 -0.17
C GLU A 112 -3.04 -8.13 -1.17
#